data_AF-A0A9X1WRI4-F1
#
_entry.id   AF-A0A9X1WRI4-F1
#
_cell.length_a   1.000
_cell.length_b   1.000
_cell.length_c   1.000
_cell.angle_alpha   90.00
_cell.angle_beta   90.00
_cell.angle_gamma   90.00
#
_symmetry.space_group_name_H-M   'P 1'
#
loop_
_entity.id
_entity.type
_entity.pdbx_description
1 polymer ?
#
loop_
_entity_poly.entity_id
_entity_poly.type
_entity_poly.pdbx_seq_one_letter_code
_entity_poly.pdbx_strand_id
1 'polypeptide(L)'
;MINVSPKRKKQIDYIRLTEKDMENLLQFRPVFAKVVEDVVGHFYKHIATEPELMELIGKTTTIERLKNTQREYWMSLADGRIDDEYLEKRIAIGLVHSRVGLSVEYYLGSYMTYLDIAADLLRQAVPDQWVSVIHSLSKMFNLDSQLVLEAYELKEKEKLKDLANEKEHVLQAVTEVMQQLTGMIAELNESAGQIAATAQITAESQEMAHGLMDELHEDVKQIESMGALIKGISDQTHLLGLNAAIEAAHAGDMGRGFAVVAGEVRKLAMHSREALEQIQDKVSGIMKRLDSVRKETEKTTVHAREQASSSQELASFVTMIEKLTQDLAEIQKQS
;
A
#
# COMPACT_ATOMS: atom_id res chain seq x y z
N MET A 1 -7.02 -40.05 -46.43
CA MET A 1 -6.19 -41.09 -45.77
C MET A 1 -5.12 -40.42 -44.92
N ILE A 2 -4.75 -41.01 -43.78
CA ILE A 2 -4.19 -40.31 -42.61
C ILE A 2 -2.74 -39.86 -42.85
N ASN A 3 -2.46 -38.56 -42.77
CA ASN A 3 -1.13 -37.99 -43.00
C ASN A 3 -0.79 -36.92 -41.95
N VAL A 4 -0.16 -37.35 -40.85
CA VAL A 4 0.08 -36.50 -39.67
C VAL A 4 1.50 -36.67 -39.14
N SER A 5 1.96 -35.72 -38.33
CA SER A 5 3.26 -35.82 -37.66
C SER A 5 3.43 -37.11 -36.81
N PRO A 6 4.67 -37.55 -36.52
CA PRO A 6 4.92 -38.76 -35.73
C PRO A 6 4.29 -38.77 -34.34
N LYS A 7 4.20 -37.59 -33.68
CA LYS A 7 3.51 -37.44 -32.38
C LYS A 7 2.03 -37.78 -32.52
N ARG A 8 1.37 -37.20 -33.53
CA ARG A 8 -0.05 -37.41 -33.82
C ARG A 8 -0.35 -38.83 -34.28
N LYS A 9 0.56 -39.44 -35.05
CA LYS A 9 0.44 -40.83 -35.47
C LYS A 9 0.36 -41.77 -34.26
N LYS A 10 1.22 -41.61 -33.23
CA LYS A 10 1.15 -42.41 -32.00
C LYS A 10 -0.20 -42.29 -31.28
N GLN A 11 -0.76 -41.09 -31.24
CA GLN A 11 -2.06 -40.80 -30.63
C GLN A 11 -3.21 -41.51 -31.37
N ILE A 12 -3.21 -41.42 -32.69
CA ILE A 12 -4.18 -42.08 -33.60
C ILE A 12 -4.06 -43.60 -33.52
N ASP A 13 -2.83 -44.12 -33.52
CA ASP A 13 -2.55 -45.57 -33.44
C ASP A 13 -3.05 -46.15 -32.10
N TYR A 14 -2.92 -45.40 -30.98
CA TYR A 14 -3.38 -45.83 -29.65
C TYR A 14 -4.88 -46.11 -29.61
N ILE A 15 -5.69 -45.24 -30.25
CA ILE A 15 -7.15 -45.40 -30.33
C ILE A 15 -7.58 -46.32 -31.49
N ARG A 16 -6.61 -46.90 -32.22
CA ARG A 16 -6.82 -47.78 -33.38
C ARG A 16 -7.70 -47.14 -34.45
N LEU A 17 -7.52 -45.83 -34.70
CA LEU A 17 -8.20 -45.13 -35.80
C LEU A 17 -7.38 -45.35 -37.08
N THR A 18 -7.95 -46.11 -38.02
CA THR A 18 -7.24 -46.63 -39.18
C THR A 18 -7.73 -46.01 -40.49
N GLU A 19 -7.02 -46.26 -41.59
CA GLU A 19 -7.50 -45.87 -42.92
C GLU A 19 -8.84 -46.51 -43.28
N LYS A 20 -9.12 -47.73 -42.79
CA LYS A 20 -10.42 -48.38 -42.94
C LYS A 20 -11.55 -47.59 -42.28
N ASP A 21 -11.29 -46.97 -41.13
CA ASP A 21 -12.27 -46.09 -40.48
C ASP A 21 -12.53 -44.83 -41.33
N MET A 22 -11.49 -44.29 -41.98
CA MET A 22 -11.60 -43.14 -42.88
C MET A 22 -12.39 -43.47 -44.15
N GLU A 23 -12.10 -44.61 -44.77
CA GLU A 23 -12.83 -45.12 -45.93
C GLU A 23 -14.30 -45.38 -45.59
N ASN A 24 -14.56 -46.00 -44.43
CA ASN A 24 -15.91 -46.25 -43.93
C ASN A 24 -16.68 -44.92 -43.77
N LEU A 25 -16.11 -43.93 -43.08
CA LEU A 25 -16.77 -42.62 -42.90
C LEU A 25 -17.00 -41.89 -44.24
N LEU A 26 -16.02 -41.94 -45.15
CA LEU A 26 -16.15 -41.35 -46.49
C LEU A 26 -17.24 -42.02 -47.32
N GLN A 27 -17.33 -43.35 -47.28
CA GLN A 27 -18.37 -44.13 -47.96
C GLN A 27 -19.78 -43.71 -47.51
N PHE A 28 -19.98 -43.46 -46.21
CA PHE A 28 -21.27 -43.05 -45.66
C PHE A 28 -21.47 -41.53 -45.59
N ARG A 29 -20.57 -40.72 -46.15
CA ARG A 29 -20.71 -39.27 -46.20
C ARG A 29 -22.07 -38.80 -46.79
N PRO A 30 -22.65 -39.44 -47.82
CA PRO A 30 -24.00 -39.09 -48.29
C PRO A 30 -25.10 -39.32 -47.23
N VAL A 31 -24.92 -40.28 -46.33
CA VAL A 31 -25.83 -40.52 -45.19
C VAL A 31 -25.65 -39.42 -44.15
N PHE A 32 -24.40 -39.02 -43.84
CA PHE A 32 -24.12 -37.88 -42.96
C PHE A 32 -24.80 -36.61 -43.46
N ALA A 33 -24.78 -36.36 -44.77
CA ALA A 33 -25.47 -35.24 -45.39
C ALA A 33 -27.00 -35.32 -45.28
N LYS A 34 -27.59 -36.52 -45.31
CA LYS A 34 -29.04 -36.70 -45.13
C LYS A 34 -29.49 -36.42 -43.70
N VAL A 35 -28.67 -36.76 -42.70
CA VAL A 35 -29.04 -36.65 -41.29
C VAL A 35 -28.54 -35.35 -40.62
N VAL A 36 -27.75 -34.53 -41.31
CA VAL A 36 -27.07 -33.37 -40.72
C VAL A 36 -28.02 -32.36 -40.08
N GLU A 37 -29.18 -32.08 -40.70
CA GLU A 37 -30.17 -31.15 -40.15
C GLU A 37 -30.77 -31.67 -38.85
N ASP A 38 -31.11 -32.97 -38.80
CA ASP A 38 -31.69 -33.60 -37.62
C ASP A 38 -30.67 -33.70 -36.48
N VAL A 39 -29.41 -34.06 -36.81
CA VAL A 39 -28.32 -34.13 -35.83
C VAL A 39 -28.10 -32.77 -35.17
N VAL A 40 -27.92 -31.72 -35.97
CA VAL A 40 -27.65 -30.37 -35.46
C VAL A 40 -28.88 -29.79 -34.76
N GLY A 41 -30.09 -30.05 -35.28
CA GLY A 41 -31.34 -29.63 -34.67
C GLY A 41 -31.56 -30.25 -33.29
N HIS A 42 -31.39 -31.57 -33.16
CA HIS A 42 -31.50 -32.28 -31.89
C HIS A 42 -30.40 -31.86 -30.91
N PHE A 43 -29.17 -31.64 -31.39
CA PHE A 43 -28.07 -31.16 -30.56
C PHE A 43 -28.40 -29.81 -29.92
N TYR A 44 -28.81 -28.80 -30.69
CA TYR A 44 -29.16 -27.50 -30.12
C TYR A 44 -30.48 -27.51 -29.33
N LYS A 45 -31.37 -28.45 -29.60
CA LYS A 45 -32.55 -28.68 -28.73
C LYS A 45 -32.12 -29.16 -27.34
N HIS A 46 -31.10 -30.01 -27.25
CA HIS A 46 -30.52 -30.42 -25.97
C HIS A 46 -29.74 -29.27 -25.31
N ILE A 47 -28.87 -28.56 -26.03
CA ILE A 47 -28.15 -27.39 -25.48
C ILE A 47 -29.11 -26.34 -24.92
N ALA A 48 -30.27 -26.14 -25.55
CA ALA A 48 -31.29 -25.22 -25.09
C ALA A 48 -31.96 -25.61 -23.76
N THR A 49 -31.76 -26.83 -23.25
CA THR A 49 -32.24 -27.23 -21.92
C THR A 49 -31.34 -26.72 -20.79
N GLU A 50 -30.12 -26.30 -21.10
CA GLU A 50 -29.14 -25.82 -20.13
C GLU A 50 -29.07 -24.28 -20.13
N PRO A 51 -29.61 -23.60 -19.09
CA PRO A 51 -29.67 -22.14 -19.06
C PRO A 51 -28.29 -21.46 -19.15
N GLU A 52 -27.27 -22.05 -18.51
CA GLU A 52 -25.89 -21.53 -18.51
C GLU A 52 -25.29 -21.50 -19.93
N LEU A 53 -25.53 -22.55 -20.72
CA LEU A 53 -25.07 -22.62 -22.11
C LEU A 53 -25.82 -21.62 -22.99
N MET A 54 -27.11 -21.41 -22.75
CA MET A 54 -27.91 -20.43 -23.46
C MET A 54 -27.46 -18.98 -23.18
N GLU A 55 -27.12 -18.69 -21.93
CA GLU A 55 -26.52 -17.40 -21.57
C GLU A 55 -25.17 -17.19 -22.27
N LEU A 56 -24.31 -18.22 -22.24
CA LEU A 56 -22.99 -18.18 -22.88
C LEU A 56 -23.09 -17.93 -24.39
N ILE A 57 -24.01 -18.63 -25.08
CA ILE A 57 -24.29 -18.43 -26.50
C ILE A 57 -24.79 -17.00 -26.74
N GLY A 58 -25.77 -16.52 -25.95
CA GLY A 58 -26.34 -15.19 -26.11
C GLY A 58 -25.33 -14.03 -25.98
N LYS A 59 -24.27 -14.24 -25.19
CA LYS A 59 -23.17 -13.26 -25.04
C LYS A 59 -22.20 -13.23 -26.22
N THR A 60 -22.12 -14.32 -26.99
CA THR A 60 -21.02 -14.52 -27.95
C THR A 60 -21.48 -14.64 -29.40
N THR A 61 -22.67 -15.18 -29.67
CA THR A 61 -23.16 -15.49 -31.01
C THR A 61 -24.68 -15.81 -31.01
N THR A 62 -25.18 -16.42 -32.08
CA THR A 62 -26.56 -16.91 -32.17
C THR A 62 -26.61 -18.39 -32.51
N ILE A 63 -27.66 -19.09 -32.07
CA ILE A 63 -27.88 -20.51 -32.39
C ILE A 63 -27.88 -20.74 -33.90
N GLU A 64 -28.53 -19.89 -34.70
CA GLU A 64 -28.60 -20.10 -36.15
C GLU A 64 -27.22 -20.05 -36.83
N ARG A 65 -26.33 -19.14 -36.39
CA ARG A 65 -24.95 -19.12 -36.87
C ARG A 65 -24.18 -20.36 -36.43
N LEU A 66 -24.35 -20.77 -35.18
CA LEU A 66 -23.71 -21.95 -34.63
C LEU A 66 -24.17 -23.26 -35.26
N LYS A 67 -25.45 -23.36 -35.65
CA LYS A 67 -25.99 -24.48 -36.43
C LYS A 67 -25.24 -24.60 -37.75
N ASN A 68 -25.04 -23.50 -38.49
CA ASN A 68 -24.29 -23.53 -39.76
C ASN A 68 -22.87 -24.09 -39.54
N THR A 69 -22.15 -23.59 -38.54
CA THR A 69 -20.81 -24.09 -38.21
C THR A 69 -20.82 -25.55 -37.77
N GLN A 70 -21.84 -26.00 -37.02
CA GLN A 70 -21.94 -27.41 -36.65
C GLN A 70 -22.30 -28.35 -37.79
N ARG A 71 -23.01 -27.89 -38.83
CA ARG A 71 -23.20 -28.69 -40.05
C ARG A 71 -21.88 -28.92 -40.75
N GLU A 72 -21.06 -27.88 -40.88
CA GLU A 72 -19.71 -27.99 -41.46
C GLU A 72 -18.82 -28.93 -40.62
N TYR A 73 -18.86 -28.77 -39.30
CA TYR A 73 -18.15 -29.67 -38.38
C TYR A 73 -18.59 -31.13 -38.56
N TRP A 74 -19.89 -31.40 -38.55
CA TRP A 74 -20.44 -32.74 -38.74
C TRP A 74 -20.00 -33.37 -40.06
N MET A 75 -20.10 -32.62 -41.15
CA MET A 75 -19.69 -33.10 -42.47
C MET A 75 -18.18 -33.37 -42.54
N SER A 76 -17.37 -32.55 -41.86
CA SER A 76 -15.91 -32.74 -41.83
C SER A 76 -15.46 -34.03 -41.11
N LEU A 77 -16.30 -34.63 -40.27
CA LEU A 77 -16.02 -35.94 -39.66
C LEU A 77 -16.06 -37.08 -40.68
N ALA A 78 -16.74 -36.87 -41.81
CA ALA A 78 -16.93 -37.87 -42.87
C ALA A 78 -16.12 -37.57 -44.16
N ASP A 79 -15.13 -36.68 -44.10
CA ASP A 79 -14.31 -36.33 -45.27
C ASP A 79 -13.19 -37.36 -45.58
N GLY A 80 -13.00 -38.38 -44.71
CA GLY A 80 -12.07 -39.49 -44.96
C GLY A 80 -10.58 -39.10 -44.93
N ARG A 81 -10.26 -37.93 -44.38
CA ARG A 81 -8.90 -37.40 -44.30
C ARG A 81 -8.64 -36.79 -42.93
N ILE A 82 -7.50 -37.16 -42.35
CA ILE A 82 -6.94 -36.53 -41.16
C ILE A 82 -5.51 -36.16 -41.53
N ASP A 83 -5.21 -34.88 -41.50
CA ASP A 83 -3.87 -34.33 -41.66
C ASP A 83 -3.61 -33.27 -40.60
N ASP A 84 -2.39 -32.73 -40.58
CA ASP A 84 -2.01 -31.73 -39.58
C ASP A 84 -2.92 -30.48 -39.65
N GLU A 85 -3.38 -30.05 -40.84
CA GLU A 85 -4.33 -28.94 -41.00
C GLU A 85 -5.68 -29.23 -40.33
N TYR A 86 -6.22 -30.44 -40.54
CA TYR A 86 -7.43 -30.90 -39.85
C TYR A 86 -7.27 -30.84 -38.32
N LEU A 87 -6.14 -31.34 -37.81
CA LEU A 87 -5.86 -31.39 -36.37
C LEU A 87 -5.69 -29.99 -35.78
N GLU A 88 -4.97 -29.10 -36.46
CA GLU A 88 -4.79 -27.71 -36.05
C GLU A 88 -6.14 -26.98 -35.97
N LYS A 89 -7.04 -27.20 -36.94
CA LYS A 89 -8.39 -26.64 -36.90
C LYS A 89 -9.17 -27.13 -35.68
N ARG A 90 -9.06 -28.40 -35.29
CA ARG A 90 -9.71 -28.95 -34.09
C ARG A 90 -9.18 -28.34 -32.80
N ILE A 91 -7.86 -28.17 -32.68
CA ILE A 91 -7.24 -27.50 -31.54
C ILE A 91 -7.70 -26.04 -31.47
N ALA A 92 -7.72 -25.33 -32.60
CA ALA A 92 -8.19 -23.95 -32.67
C ALA A 92 -9.64 -23.80 -32.19
N ILE A 93 -10.53 -24.75 -32.54
CA ILE A 93 -11.90 -24.79 -32.03
C ILE A 93 -11.92 -25.00 -30.51
N GLY A 94 -11.08 -25.89 -29.98
CA GLY A 94 -10.91 -26.07 -28.53
C GLY A 94 -10.49 -24.78 -27.81
N LEU A 95 -9.53 -24.05 -28.37
CA LEU A 95 -9.08 -22.75 -27.85
C LEU A 95 -10.20 -21.69 -27.87
N VAL A 96 -11.03 -21.66 -28.92
CA VAL A 96 -12.18 -20.76 -29.01
C VAL A 96 -13.18 -21.03 -27.88
N HIS A 97 -13.54 -22.30 -27.65
CA HIS A 97 -14.46 -22.69 -26.58
C HIS A 97 -13.90 -22.38 -25.19
N SER A 98 -12.61 -22.66 -24.97
CA SER A 98 -11.96 -22.27 -23.72
C SER A 98 -11.98 -20.75 -23.53
N ARG A 99 -11.77 -19.97 -24.59
CA ARG A 99 -11.78 -18.49 -24.54
C ARG A 99 -13.16 -17.91 -24.23
N VAL A 100 -14.23 -18.49 -24.76
CA VAL A 100 -15.60 -18.04 -24.41
C VAL A 100 -16.03 -18.50 -23.02
N GLY A 101 -15.31 -19.44 -22.41
CA GLY A 101 -15.59 -19.95 -21.06
C GLY A 101 -16.53 -21.14 -21.04
N LEU A 102 -16.61 -21.90 -22.14
CA LEU A 102 -17.28 -23.20 -22.11
C LEU A 102 -16.48 -24.15 -21.23
N SER A 103 -17.13 -24.80 -20.27
CA SER A 103 -16.47 -25.74 -19.37
C SER A 103 -16.13 -27.05 -20.09
N VAL A 104 -15.10 -27.75 -19.62
CA VAL A 104 -14.66 -29.02 -20.21
C VAL A 104 -15.75 -30.08 -20.07
N GLU A 105 -16.53 -30.05 -18.99
CA GLU A 105 -17.62 -30.99 -18.74
C GLU A 105 -18.71 -30.90 -19.81
N TYR A 106 -19.19 -29.69 -20.13
CA TYR A 106 -20.19 -29.50 -21.18
C TYR A 106 -19.64 -29.79 -22.58
N TYR A 107 -18.37 -29.45 -22.84
CA TYR A 107 -17.75 -29.78 -24.12
C TYR A 107 -17.64 -31.30 -24.30
N LEU A 108 -17.05 -32.01 -23.33
CA LEU A 108 -16.90 -33.46 -23.44
C LEU A 108 -18.25 -34.18 -23.44
N GLY A 109 -19.22 -33.70 -22.65
CA GLY A 109 -20.60 -34.20 -22.65
C GLY A 109 -21.28 -34.08 -24.02
N SER A 110 -20.99 -33.00 -24.76
CA SER A 110 -21.56 -32.78 -26.10
C SER A 110 -21.17 -33.88 -27.09
N TYR A 111 -20.00 -34.51 -26.97
CA TYR A 111 -19.64 -35.65 -27.80
C TYR A 111 -20.55 -36.86 -27.56
N MET A 112 -20.94 -37.10 -26.30
CA MET A 112 -21.88 -38.16 -25.97
C MET A 112 -23.27 -37.83 -26.54
N THR A 113 -23.74 -36.59 -26.40
CA THR A 113 -24.99 -36.12 -27.03
C THR A 113 -24.96 -36.36 -28.55
N TYR A 114 -23.86 -36.03 -29.22
CA TYR A 114 -23.68 -36.29 -30.64
C TYR A 114 -23.75 -37.77 -30.98
N LEU A 115 -23.09 -38.63 -30.19
CA LEU A 115 -23.10 -40.08 -30.41
C LEU A 115 -24.48 -40.70 -30.22
N ASP A 116 -25.24 -40.27 -29.21
CA ASP A 116 -26.60 -40.78 -28.98
C ASP A 116 -27.53 -40.42 -30.14
N ILE A 117 -27.53 -39.15 -30.56
CA ILE A 117 -28.33 -38.68 -31.70
C ILE A 117 -27.90 -39.39 -32.99
N ALA A 118 -26.59 -39.53 -33.22
CA ALA A 118 -26.05 -40.19 -34.39
C ALA A 118 -26.44 -41.68 -34.43
N ALA A 119 -26.37 -42.38 -33.30
CA ALA A 119 -26.70 -43.80 -33.23
C ALA A 119 -28.16 -44.06 -33.63
N ASP A 120 -29.10 -43.25 -33.14
CA ASP A 120 -30.52 -43.38 -33.46
C ASP A 120 -30.83 -43.10 -34.94
N LEU A 121 -30.20 -42.05 -35.51
CA LEU A 121 -30.41 -41.68 -36.91
C LEU A 121 -29.72 -42.65 -37.88
N LEU A 122 -28.50 -43.09 -37.57
CA LEU A 122 -27.76 -44.05 -38.39
C LEU A 122 -28.42 -45.44 -38.38
N ARG A 123 -28.99 -45.87 -37.24
CA ARG A 123 -29.74 -47.14 -37.17
C ARG A 123 -30.91 -47.17 -38.14
N GLN A 124 -31.56 -46.02 -38.35
CA GLN A 124 -32.68 -45.89 -39.31
C GLN A 124 -32.18 -45.77 -40.75
N ALA A 125 -31.11 -45.01 -40.98
CA ALA A 125 -30.62 -44.73 -42.33
C ALA A 125 -29.82 -45.88 -42.96
N VAL A 126 -29.07 -46.65 -42.16
CA VAL A 126 -28.22 -47.76 -42.60
C VAL A 126 -28.26 -48.96 -41.62
N PRO A 127 -29.40 -49.67 -41.50
CA PRO A 127 -29.63 -50.68 -40.45
C PRO A 127 -28.61 -51.82 -40.38
N ASP A 128 -28.02 -52.20 -41.51
CA ASP A 128 -27.06 -53.32 -41.56
C ASP A 128 -25.61 -52.89 -41.24
N GLN A 129 -25.32 -51.59 -41.30
CA GLN A 129 -23.95 -51.07 -41.25
C GLN A 129 -23.75 -49.97 -40.18
N TRP A 130 -24.81 -49.51 -39.51
CA TRP A 130 -24.74 -48.43 -38.53
C TRP A 130 -23.73 -48.68 -37.41
N VAL A 131 -23.56 -49.94 -36.97
CA VAL A 131 -22.58 -50.32 -35.94
C VAL A 131 -21.15 -50.03 -36.39
N SER A 132 -20.83 -50.30 -37.66
CA SER A 132 -19.51 -49.97 -38.24
C SER A 132 -19.31 -48.46 -38.28
N VAL A 133 -20.31 -47.72 -38.75
CA VAL A 133 -20.26 -46.26 -38.90
C VAL A 133 -20.12 -45.56 -37.54
N ILE A 134 -20.95 -45.92 -36.56
CA ILE A 134 -20.92 -45.32 -35.23
C ILE A 134 -19.61 -45.63 -34.51
N HIS A 135 -19.01 -46.80 -34.73
CA HIS A 135 -17.71 -47.16 -34.16
C HIS A 135 -16.57 -46.31 -34.74
N SER A 136 -16.52 -46.12 -36.07
CA SER A 136 -15.55 -45.20 -36.69
C SER A 136 -15.77 -43.75 -36.24
N LEU A 137 -17.03 -43.30 -36.12
CA LEU A 137 -17.37 -41.97 -35.60
C LEU A 137 -16.97 -41.80 -34.12
N SER A 138 -17.14 -42.83 -33.30
CA SER A 138 -16.74 -42.81 -31.88
C SER A 138 -15.23 -42.62 -31.73
N LYS A 139 -14.42 -43.25 -32.59
CA LYS A 139 -12.97 -43.02 -32.60
C LYS A 139 -12.62 -41.59 -33.04
N MET A 140 -13.35 -41.03 -34.01
CA MET A 140 -13.19 -39.62 -34.40
C MET A 140 -13.49 -38.67 -33.25
N PHE A 141 -14.60 -38.86 -32.55
CA PHE A 141 -14.92 -38.04 -31.38
C PHE A 141 -13.94 -38.24 -30.23
N ASN A 142 -13.40 -39.45 -30.06
CA ASN A 142 -12.34 -39.67 -29.07
C ASN A 142 -11.06 -38.90 -29.43
N LEU A 143 -10.65 -38.89 -30.70
CA LEU A 143 -9.52 -38.07 -31.16
C LEU A 143 -9.79 -36.57 -30.94
N ASP A 144 -10.96 -36.08 -31.35
CA ASP A 144 -11.36 -34.68 -31.15
C ASP A 144 -11.35 -34.30 -29.66
N SER A 145 -11.86 -35.16 -28.78
CA SER A 145 -11.85 -34.95 -27.33
C SER A 145 -10.43 -34.78 -26.78
N GLN A 146 -9.48 -35.59 -27.26
CA GLN A 146 -8.08 -35.48 -26.82
C GLN A 146 -7.43 -34.18 -27.31
N LEU A 147 -7.74 -33.71 -28.52
CA LEU A 147 -7.23 -32.44 -29.06
C LEU A 147 -7.81 -31.23 -28.32
N VAL A 148 -9.09 -31.28 -27.97
CA VAL A 148 -9.74 -30.25 -27.16
C VAL A 148 -9.14 -30.22 -25.76
N LEU A 149 -8.93 -31.37 -25.12
CA LEU A 149 -8.28 -31.40 -23.81
C LEU A 149 -6.86 -30.82 -23.85
N GLU A 150 -6.07 -31.15 -24.88
CA GLU A 150 -4.75 -30.54 -25.10
C GLU A 150 -4.85 -29.01 -25.24
N ALA A 151 -5.85 -28.49 -25.94
CA ALA A 151 -6.07 -27.05 -26.07
C ALA A 151 -6.37 -26.36 -24.72
N TYR A 152 -7.19 -26.99 -23.87
CA TYR A 152 -7.49 -26.46 -22.54
C TYR A 152 -6.26 -26.53 -21.61
N GLU A 153 -5.50 -27.61 -21.65
CA GLU A 153 -4.25 -27.74 -20.88
C GLU A 153 -3.20 -26.71 -21.28
N LEU A 154 -3.06 -26.42 -22.58
CA LEU A 154 -2.12 -25.40 -23.07
C LEU A 154 -2.47 -24.03 -22.50
N LYS A 155 -3.75 -23.65 -22.54
CA LYS A 155 -4.21 -22.37 -22.01
C LYS A 155 -4.06 -22.28 -20.49
N GLU A 156 -4.31 -23.37 -19.76
CA GLU A 156 -4.08 -23.38 -18.30
C GLU A 156 -2.60 -23.22 -17.97
N LYS A 157 -1.70 -23.85 -18.73
CA LYS A 157 -0.25 -23.67 -18.59
C LYS A 157 0.20 -22.24 -18.87
N GLU A 158 -0.36 -21.58 -19.88
CA GLU A 158 -0.10 -20.16 -20.15
C GLU A 158 -0.53 -19.29 -18.97
N LYS A 159 -1.74 -19.49 -18.45
CA LYS A 159 -2.25 -18.77 -17.28
C LYS A 159 -1.37 -18.97 -16.04
N LEU A 160 -0.91 -20.19 -15.80
CA LEU A 160 0.01 -20.50 -14.70
C LEU A 160 1.36 -19.80 -14.86
N LYS A 161 1.88 -19.69 -16.09
CA LYS A 161 3.12 -18.98 -16.38
C LYS A 161 2.96 -17.47 -16.15
N ASP A 162 1.85 -16.89 -16.58
CA ASP A 162 1.55 -15.47 -16.35
C ASP A 162 1.44 -15.17 -14.86
N LEU A 163 0.73 -16.02 -14.10
CA LEU A 163 0.61 -15.91 -12.64
C LEU A 163 1.98 -16.05 -11.94
N ALA A 164 2.85 -16.94 -12.42
CA ALA A 164 4.19 -17.10 -11.87
C ALA A 164 5.06 -15.85 -12.10
N ASN A 165 5.00 -15.25 -13.30
CA ASN A 165 5.71 -14.01 -13.60
C ASN A 165 5.17 -12.84 -12.75
N GLU A 166 3.86 -12.72 -12.59
CA GLU A 166 3.25 -11.70 -11.73
C GLU A 166 3.69 -11.87 -10.27
N LYS A 167 3.72 -13.11 -9.76
CA LYS A 167 4.25 -13.42 -8.43
C LYS A 167 5.71 -12.99 -8.29
N GLU A 168 6.56 -13.24 -9.29
CA GLU A 168 7.97 -12.83 -9.27
C GLU A 168 8.11 -11.31 -9.20
N HIS A 169 7.34 -10.56 -10.00
CA HIS A 169 7.33 -9.10 -9.95
C HIS A 169 6.87 -8.56 -8.59
N VAL A 170 5.84 -9.16 -7.97
CA VAL A 170 5.39 -8.77 -6.64
C VAL A 170 6.48 -9.03 -5.60
N LEU A 171 7.17 -10.18 -5.65
CA LEU A 171 8.26 -10.50 -4.71
C LEU A 171 9.44 -9.54 -4.85
N GLN A 172 9.79 -9.13 -6.08
CA GLN A 172 10.82 -8.11 -6.32
C GLN A 172 10.40 -6.77 -5.72
N ALA A 173 9.17 -6.30 -5.99
CA ALA A 173 8.65 -5.04 -5.45
C ALA A 173 8.63 -5.04 -3.91
N VAL A 174 8.21 -6.15 -3.28
CA VAL A 174 8.27 -6.30 -1.82
C VAL A 174 9.72 -6.19 -1.32
N THR A 175 10.68 -6.82 -2.01
CA THR A 175 12.10 -6.75 -1.62
C THR A 175 12.66 -5.33 -1.66
N GLU A 176 12.31 -4.55 -2.67
CA GLU A 176 12.71 -3.14 -2.78
C GLU A 176 12.14 -2.29 -1.65
N VAL A 177 10.84 -2.45 -1.36
CA VAL A 177 10.18 -1.75 -0.24
C VAL A 177 10.82 -2.12 1.10
N MET A 178 11.22 -3.38 1.28
CA MET A 178 11.89 -3.85 2.49
C MET A 178 13.27 -3.22 2.71
N GLN A 179 14.05 -3.08 1.63
CA GLN A 179 15.35 -2.40 1.69
C GLN A 179 15.17 -0.92 2.05
N GLN A 180 14.20 -0.24 1.43
CA GLN A 180 13.87 1.15 1.76
C GLN A 180 13.41 1.30 3.20
N LEU A 181 12.55 0.40 3.69
CA LEU A 181 12.07 0.39 5.06
C LEU A 181 13.23 0.22 6.05
N THR A 182 14.16 -0.69 5.78
CA THR A 182 15.35 -0.89 6.61
C THR A 182 16.20 0.38 6.71
N GLY A 183 16.37 1.11 5.61
CA GLY A 183 17.06 2.41 5.61
C GLY A 183 16.33 3.46 6.45
N MET A 184 15.01 3.59 6.28
CA MET A 184 14.20 4.54 7.05
C MET A 184 14.20 4.24 8.55
N ILE A 185 14.20 2.96 8.95
CA ILE A 185 14.31 2.53 10.36
C ILE A 185 15.63 3.02 10.96
N ALA A 186 16.75 2.86 10.24
CA ALA A 186 18.06 3.30 10.73
C ALA A 186 18.10 4.83 10.93
N GLU A 187 17.59 5.60 9.95
CA GLU A 187 17.50 7.06 10.04
C GLU A 187 16.59 7.52 11.20
N LEU A 188 15.45 6.84 11.40
CA LEU A 188 14.54 7.13 12.52
C LEU A 188 15.19 6.87 13.87
N ASN A 189 15.95 5.79 14.00
CA ASN A 189 16.64 5.45 15.24
C ASN A 189 17.71 6.49 15.61
N GLU A 190 18.51 6.90 14.61
CA GLU A 190 19.51 7.96 14.77
C GLU A 190 18.85 9.28 15.16
N SER A 191 17.76 9.66 14.46
CA SER A 191 17.00 10.87 14.74
C SER A 191 16.41 10.87 16.15
N ALA A 192 15.83 9.74 16.58
CA ALA A 192 15.32 9.59 17.94
C ALA A 192 16.45 9.78 18.97
N GLY A 193 17.59 9.10 18.78
CA GLY A 193 18.76 9.25 19.64
C GLY A 193 19.24 10.71 19.76
N GLN A 194 19.32 11.43 18.63
CA GLN A 194 19.71 12.84 18.60
C GLN A 194 18.69 13.75 19.32
N ILE A 195 17.39 13.50 19.15
CA ILE A 195 16.32 14.23 19.84
C ILE A 195 16.41 14.04 21.35
N ALA A 196 16.65 12.81 21.83
CA ALA A 196 16.83 12.52 23.26
C ALA A 196 18.06 13.23 23.84
N ALA A 197 19.19 13.17 23.13
CA ALA A 197 20.41 13.84 23.56
C ALA A 197 20.23 15.36 23.64
N THR A 198 19.59 15.96 22.64
CA THR A 198 19.32 17.41 22.60
C THR A 198 18.35 17.84 23.70
N ALA A 199 17.33 17.02 23.97
CA ALA A 199 16.40 17.24 25.07
C ALA A 199 17.10 17.23 26.42
N GLN A 200 18.00 16.27 26.66
CA GLN A 200 18.79 16.18 27.89
C GLN A 200 19.68 17.42 28.08
N ILE A 201 20.43 17.81 27.04
CA ILE A 201 21.28 19.02 27.06
C ILE A 201 20.44 20.27 27.32
N THR A 202 19.25 20.36 26.73
CA THR A 202 18.34 21.48 26.95
C THR A 202 17.88 21.54 28.39
N ALA A 203 17.48 20.41 28.99
CA ALA A 203 17.07 20.34 30.38
C ALA A 203 18.19 20.76 31.35
N GLU A 204 19.41 20.28 31.13
CA GLU A 204 20.60 20.66 31.91
C GLU A 204 20.92 22.16 31.78
N SER A 205 20.83 22.70 30.55
CA SER A 205 21.03 24.13 30.33
C SER A 205 19.96 24.99 30.99
N GLN A 206 18.71 24.53 31.05
CA GLN A 206 17.64 25.24 31.76
C GLN A 206 17.82 25.19 33.29
N GLU A 207 18.32 24.07 33.83
CA GLU A 207 18.65 23.96 35.26
C GLU A 207 19.78 24.93 35.66
N MET A 208 20.81 25.05 34.82
CA MET A 208 21.87 26.05 35.00
C MET A 208 21.33 27.48 34.90
N ALA A 209 20.44 27.77 33.94
CA ALA A 209 19.80 29.07 33.79
C ALA A 209 18.94 29.44 35.02
N HIS A 210 18.25 28.47 35.61
CA HIS A 210 17.51 28.65 36.88
C HIS A 210 18.44 29.05 38.03
N GLY A 211 19.58 28.38 38.17
CA GLY A 211 20.57 28.75 39.21
C GLY A 211 21.07 30.19 39.05
N LEU A 212 21.40 30.61 37.82
CA LEU A 212 21.80 31.99 37.54
C LEU A 212 20.68 33.02 37.78
N MET A 213 19.42 32.64 37.54
CA MET A 213 18.26 33.49 37.84
C MET A 213 18.09 33.70 39.34
N ASP A 214 18.29 32.66 40.16
CA ASP A 214 18.21 32.75 41.62
C ASP A 214 19.33 33.65 42.18
N GLU A 215 20.56 33.53 41.67
CA GLU A 215 21.68 34.42 42.02
C GLU A 215 21.35 35.88 41.66
N LEU A 216 20.87 36.14 40.44
CA LEU A 216 20.53 37.49 40.00
C LEU A 216 19.35 38.07 40.78
N HIS A 217 18.38 37.24 41.20
CA HIS A 217 17.28 37.66 42.06
C HIS A 217 17.78 38.13 43.43
N GLU A 218 18.78 37.47 44.01
CA GLU A 218 19.40 37.87 45.28
C GLU A 218 20.21 39.16 45.15
N ASP A 219 20.99 39.32 44.07
CA ASP A 219 21.71 40.56 43.77
C ASP A 219 20.75 41.76 43.65
N VAL A 220 19.60 41.57 42.99
CA VAL A 220 18.58 42.61 42.85
C VAL A 220 17.97 43.00 44.19
N LYS A 221 17.74 42.04 45.11
CA LYS A 221 17.30 42.33 46.48
C LYS A 221 18.33 43.12 47.27
N GLN A 222 19.62 42.81 47.11
CA GLN A 222 20.68 43.58 47.76
C GLN A 222 20.70 45.03 47.27
N ILE A 223 20.52 45.26 45.96
CA ILE A 223 20.41 46.61 45.39
C ILE A 223 19.21 47.36 45.96
N GLU A 224 18.06 46.69 46.11
CA GLU A 224 16.87 47.30 46.72
C GLU A 224 17.12 47.72 48.18
N SER A 225 17.76 46.86 48.97
CA SER A 225 18.16 47.15 50.35
C SER A 225 19.14 48.33 50.44
N MET A 226 20.15 48.35 49.56
CA MET A 226 21.08 49.49 49.46
C MET A 226 20.34 50.77 49.08
N GLY A 227 19.41 50.70 48.13
CA GLY A 227 18.57 51.83 47.73
C GLY A 227 17.74 52.39 48.89
N ALA A 228 17.16 51.53 49.71
CA ALA A 228 16.42 51.93 50.91
C ALA A 228 17.32 52.62 51.95
N LEU A 229 18.54 52.10 52.16
CA LEU A 229 19.52 52.70 53.06
C LEU A 229 19.94 54.11 52.58
N ILE A 230 20.28 54.26 51.30
CA ILE A 230 20.70 55.55 50.73
C ILE A 230 19.53 56.54 50.76
N LYS A 231 18.28 56.09 50.57
CA LYS A 231 17.09 56.93 50.73
C LYS A 231 17.00 57.50 52.13
N GLY A 232 17.20 56.67 53.16
CA GLY A 232 17.27 57.11 54.55
C GLY A 232 18.38 58.14 54.81
N ILE A 233 19.58 57.92 54.24
CA ILE A 233 20.70 58.87 54.33
C ILE A 233 20.37 60.19 53.64
N SER A 234 19.75 60.15 52.47
CA SER A 234 19.33 61.34 51.74
C SER A 234 18.27 62.14 52.53
N ASP A 235 17.29 61.45 53.13
CA ASP A 235 16.27 62.08 53.98
C ASP A 235 16.90 62.77 55.20
N GLN A 236 17.84 62.10 55.88
CA GLN A 236 18.60 62.69 56.99
C GLN A 236 19.46 63.87 56.55
N THR A 237 20.15 63.76 55.41
CA THR A 237 21.00 64.82 54.86
C THR A 237 20.17 66.04 54.46
N HIS A 238 18.98 65.83 53.90
CA HIS A 238 18.04 66.89 53.59
C HIS A 238 17.59 67.65 54.85
N LEU A 239 17.28 66.91 55.93
CA LEU A 239 16.93 67.49 57.25
C LEU A 239 18.11 68.24 57.88
N LEU A 240 19.33 67.70 57.79
CA LEU A 240 20.55 68.37 58.25
C LEU A 240 20.79 69.68 57.49
N GLY A 241 20.65 69.67 56.16
CA GLY A 241 20.74 70.87 55.34
C GLY A 241 19.65 71.90 55.67
N LEU A 242 18.44 71.45 56.00
CA LEU A 242 17.35 72.33 56.46
C LEU A 242 17.69 73.00 57.80
N ASN A 243 18.14 72.22 58.78
CA ASN A 243 18.53 72.73 60.09
C ASN A 243 19.71 73.71 59.98
N ALA A 244 20.71 73.40 59.15
CA ALA A 244 21.84 74.29 58.89
C ALA A 244 21.41 75.59 58.20
N ALA A 245 20.42 75.55 57.30
CA ALA A 245 19.88 76.75 56.67
C ALA A 245 19.12 77.65 57.66
N ILE A 246 18.42 77.05 58.63
CA ILE A 246 17.74 77.78 59.72
C ILE A 246 18.79 78.48 60.62
N GLU A 247 19.84 77.77 61.02
CA GLU A 247 20.89 78.32 61.87
C GLU A 247 21.68 79.43 61.15
N ALA A 248 21.95 79.25 59.85
CA ALA A 248 22.57 80.27 59.02
C ALA A 248 21.72 81.54 58.89
N ALA A 249 20.39 81.41 58.86
CA ALA A 249 19.48 82.56 58.90
C ALA A 249 19.46 83.24 60.28
N HIS A 250 19.60 82.47 61.36
CA HIS A 250 19.67 82.96 62.74
C HIS A 250 20.95 83.78 63.00
N ALA A 251 22.08 83.39 62.40
CA ALA A 251 23.36 84.10 62.49
C ALA A 251 23.43 85.41 61.66
N GLY A 252 22.38 85.77 60.93
CA GLY A 252 22.28 87.02 60.18
C GLY A 252 23.40 87.21 59.15
N ASP A 253 24.08 88.36 59.17
CA ASP A 253 25.11 88.70 58.19
C ASP A 253 26.34 87.77 58.22
N MET A 254 26.64 87.17 59.38
CA MET A 254 27.75 86.23 59.56
C MET A 254 27.44 84.83 59.02
N GLY A 255 26.16 84.49 58.83
CA GLY A 255 25.69 83.18 58.37
C GLY A 255 25.59 83.03 56.84
N ARG A 256 25.78 84.11 56.07
CA ARG A 256 25.54 84.10 54.60
C ARG A 256 26.30 83.02 53.84
N GLY A 257 27.57 82.78 54.18
CA GLY A 257 28.37 81.71 53.54
C GLY A 257 27.84 80.30 53.89
N PHE A 258 27.44 80.09 55.14
CA PHE A 258 26.84 78.83 55.60
C PHE A 258 25.47 78.56 54.96
N ALA A 259 24.67 79.60 54.72
CA ALA A 259 23.37 79.47 54.07
C ALA A 259 23.49 78.91 52.63
N VAL A 260 24.53 79.31 51.90
CA VAL A 260 24.80 78.79 50.55
C VAL A 260 25.16 77.31 50.60
N VAL A 261 26.05 76.91 51.52
CA VAL A 261 26.43 75.49 51.69
C VAL A 261 25.24 74.63 52.10
N ALA A 262 24.41 75.10 53.04
CA ALA A 262 23.21 74.40 53.48
C ALA A 262 22.20 74.21 52.35
N GLY A 263 22.04 75.22 51.48
CA GLY A 263 21.23 75.13 50.26
C GLY A 263 21.74 74.08 49.28
N GLU A 264 23.06 74.03 49.05
CA GLU A 264 23.69 73.05 48.16
C GLU A 264 23.56 71.63 48.70
N VAL A 265 23.76 71.42 50.01
CA VAL A 265 23.55 70.11 50.67
C VAL A 265 22.10 69.63 50.53
N ARG A 266 21.12 70.53 50.72
CA ARG A 266 19.70 70.21 50.50
C ARG A 266 19.42 69.79 49.07
N LYS A 267 19.98 70.51 48.10
CA LYS A 267 19.82 70.23 46.67
C LYS A 267 20.45 68.90 46.28
N LEU A 268 21.65 68.61 46.80
CA LEU A 268 22.34 67.33 46.61
C LEU A 268 21.53 66.16 47.18
N ALA A 269 20.95 66.32 48.38
CA ALA A 269 20.06 65.33 48.96
C ALA A 269 18.80 65.10 48.10
N MET A 270 18.15 66.17 47.62
CA MET A 270 16.99 66.02 46.73
C MET A 270 17.36 65.28 45.43
N HIS A 271 18.47 65.64 44.78
CA HIS A 271 18.94 64.93 43.59
C HIS A 271 19.30 63.46 43.88
N SER A 272 19.85 63.16 45.06
CA SER A 272 20.09 61.78 45.48
C SER A 272 18.77 61.00 45.63
N ARG A 273 17.71 61.64 46.16
CA ARG A 273 16.39 61.03 46.28
C ARG A 273 15.75 60.75 44.90
N GLU A 274 15.81 61.72 43.99
CA GLU A 274 15.33 61.56 42.60
C GLU A 274 16.06 60.42 41.87
N ALA A 275 17.38 60.33 42.01
CA ALA A 275 18.17 59.25 41.42
C ALA A 275 17.79 57.87 42.01
N LEU A 276 17.50 57.80 43.31
CA LEU A 276 17.07 56.56 43.96
C LEU A 276 15.69 56.09 43.50
N GLU A 277 14.75 57.00 43.27
CA GLU A 277 13.44 56.65 42.70
C GLU A 277 13.59 56.02 41.31
N GLN A 278 14.47 56.57 40.46
CA GLN A 278 14.78 55.97 39.16
C GLN A 278 15.43 54.59 39.30
N ILE A 279 16.33 54.39 40.26
CA ILE A 279 16.94 53.08 40.53
C ILE A 279 15.86 52.07 40.98
N GLN A 280 14.97 52.47 41.89
CA GLN A 280 13.86 51.61 42.36
C GLN A 280 12.94 51.18 41.21
N ASP A 281 12.60 52.11 40.32
CA ASP A 281 11.80 51.81 39.12
C ASP A 281 12.51 50.81 38.20
N LYS A 282 13.82 50.97 37.99
CA LYS A 282 14.61 50.03 37.17
C LYS A 282 14.71 48.65 37.82
N VAL A 283 14.94 48.58 39.13
CA VAL A 283 15.01 47.35 39.91
C VAL A 283 13.68 46.59 39.86
N SER A 284 12.55 47.29 40.06
CA SER A 284 11.21 46.70 39.92
C SER A 284 10.98 46.14 38.51
N GLY A 285 11.45 46.86 37.48
CA GLY A 285 11.41 46.40 36.10
C GLY A 285 12.25 45.14 35.85
N ILE A 286 13.42 45.01 36.48
CA ILE A 286 14.28 43.83 36.40
C ILE A 286 13.62 42.63 37.08
N MET A 287 13.05 42.79 38.29
CA MET A 287 12.34 41.70 38.98
C MET A 287 11.20 41.11 38.13
N LYS A 288 10.38 41.95 37.50
CA LYS A 288 9.30 41.47 36.62
C LYS A 288 9.81 40.67 35.42
N ARG A 289 10.97 41.08 34.87
CA ARG A 289 11.62 40.35 33.77
C ARG A 289 12.19 39.02 34.25
N LEU A 290 12.83 38.98 35.42
CA LEU A 290 13.32 37.76 36.06
C LEU A 290 12.19 36.73 36.26
N ASP A 291 11.07 37.15 36.83
CA ASP A 291 9.91 36.25 37.01
C ASP A 291 9.39 35.69 35.69
N SER A 292 9.38 36.53 34.64
CA SER A 292 8.96 36.12 33.30
C SER A 292 9.93 35.10 32.69
N VAL A 293 11.24 35.31 32.82
CA VAL A 293 12.25 34.37 32.33
C VAL A 293 12.19 33.06 33.10
N ARG A 294 12.10 33.11 34.44
CA ARG A 294 11.95 31.91 35.28
C ARG A 294 10.79 31.03 34.82
N LYS A 295 9.62 31.62 34.56
CA LYS A 295 8.45 30.88 34.07
C LYS A 295 8.69 30.23 32.70
N GLU A 296 9.40 30.92 31.80
CA GLU A 296 9.73 30.38 30.49
C GLU A 296 10.76 29.25 30.57
N THR A 297 11.73 29.36 31.49
CA THR A 297 12.71 28.30 31.79
C THR A 297 12.03 27.05 32.37
N GLU A 298 11.11 27.19 33.32
CA GLU A 298 10.31 26.06 33.84
C GLU A 298 9.53 25.35 32.72
N LYS A 299 8.87 26.13 31.85
CA LYS A 299 8.12 25.58 30.71
C LYS A 299 9.05 24.85 29.72
N THR A 300 10.22 25.41 29.44
CA THR A 300 11.21 24.80 28.55
C THR A 300 11.74 23.48 29.12
N THR A 301 11.95 23.39 30.43
CA THR A 301 12.34 22.13 31.10
C THR A 301 11.27 21.05 30.97
N VAL A 302 9.98 21.42 31.09
CA VAL A 302 8.87 20.46 30.89
C VAL A 302 8.88 19.94 29.45
N HIS A 303 8.96 20.83 28.46
CA HIS A 303 9.01 20.42 27.05
C HIS A 303 10.22 19.55 26.72
N ALA A 304 11.40 19.85 27.28
CA ALA A 304 12.58 19.02 27.12
C ALA A 304 12.36 17.59 27.67
N ARG A 305 11.74 17.45 28.86
CA ARG A 305 11.41 16.13 29.42
C ARG A 305 10.39 15.36 28.58
N GLU A 306 9.35 16.03 28.10
CA GLU A 306 8.35 15.44 27.19
C GLU A 306 9.01 14.96 25.89
N GLN A 307 9.93 15.75 25.34
CA GLN A 307 10.68 15.40 24.14
C GLN A 307 11.59 14.17 24.35
N ALA A 308 12.25 14.06 25.51
CA ALA A 308 13.06 12.89 25.86
C ALA A 308 12.19 11.62 25.98
N SER A 309 11.04 11.71 26.64
CA SER A 309 10.09 10.58 26.75
C SER A 309 9.56 10.15 25.38
N SER A 310 9.16 11.12 24.54
CA SER A 310 8.65 10.84 23.20
C SER A 310 9.70 10.16 22.32
N SER A 311 10.98 10.54 22.47
CA SER A 311 12.08 9.87 21.77
C SER A 311 12.27 8.41 22.21
N GLN A 312 12.11 8.09 23.50
CA GLN A 312 12.16 6.71 23.98
C GLN A 312 11.02 5.86 23.44
N GLU A 313 9.82 6.43 23.32
CA GLU A 313 8.69 5.78 22.66
C GLU A 313 8.98 5.52 21.18
N LEU A 314 9.51 6.50 20.45
CA LEU A 314 9.93 6.35 19.05
C LEU A 314 10.95 5.21 18.89
N ALA A 315 11.96 5.13 19.75
CA ALA A 315 12.93 4.05 19.73
C ALA A 315 12.27 2.67 19.92
N SER A 316 11.25 2.58 20.78
CA SER A 316 10.48 1.34 20.98
C SER A 316 9.67 0.96 19.74
N PHE A 317 9.07 1.94 19.05
CA PHE A 317 8.39 1.73 17.76
C PHE A 317 9.34 1.24 16.68
N VAL A 318 10.55 1.81 16.60
CA VAL A 318 11.61 1.36 15.68
C VAL A 318 11.90 -0.13 15.87
N THR A 319 12.11 -0.59 17.11
CA THR A 319 12.34 -2.03 17.38
C THR A 319 11.15 -2.91 16.98
N MET A 320 9.92 -2.42 17.12
CA MET A 320 8.73 -3.15 16.65
C MET A 320 8.71 -3.28 15.12
N ILE A 321 9.03 -2.20 14.40
CA ILE A 321 9.08 -2.20 12.94
C ILE A 321 10.24 -3.09 12.44
N GLU A 322 11.39 -3.09 13.10
CA GLU A 322 12.49 -4.01 12.81
C GLU A 322 12.04 -5.48 12.87
N LYS A 323 11.29 -5.84 13.91
CA LYS A 323 10.74 -7.20 14.05
C LYS A 323 9.76 -7.53 12.92
N LEU A 324 8.83 -6.63 12.59
CA LEU A 324 7.90 -6.83 11.46
C LEU A 324 8.65 -7.00 10.13
N THR A 325 9.72 -6.24 9.94
CA THR A 325 10.60 -6.34 8.77
C THR A 325 11.28 -7.72 8.72
N GLN A 326 11.71 -8.25 9.86
CA GLN A 326 12.27 -9.60 9.93
C GLN A 326 11.23 -10.69 9.62
N ASP A 327 10.02 -10.57 10.17
CA ASP A 327 8.92 -11.52 9.93
C ASP A 327 8.52 -11.54 8.44
N LEU A 328 8.46 -10.37 7.79
CA LEU A 328 8.22 -10.24 6.35
C LEU A 328 9.30 -10.93 5.50
N ALA A 329 10.57 -10.81 5.91
CA ALA A 329 11.68 -11.46 5.22
C ALA A 329 11.62 -13.01 5.36
N GLU A 330 11.10 -13.53 6.47
CA GLU A 330 10.88 -14.97 6.63
C GLU A 330 9.75 -15.49 5.74
N ILE A 331 8.64 -14.75 5.61
CA ILE A 331 7.54 -15.10 4.71
C ILE A 331 8.02 -15.20 3.26
N GLN A 332 8.89 -14.27 2.83
CA GLN A 332 9.48 -14.33 1.48
C GLN A 332 10.32 -15.59 1.25
N LYS A 333 11.07 -16.08 2.25
CA LYS A 333 11.88 -17.30 2.12
C LYS A 333 11.05 -18.58 2.04
N GLN A 334 9.82 -18.56 2.54
CA GLN A 334 8.91 -19.70 2.54
C GLN A 334 8.00 -19.76 1.29
N SER A 335 7.94 -18.68 0.51
CA SER A 335 7.04 -18.50 -0.64
C SER A 335 7.66 -18.91 -1.97
#